data_AF-A0A959SBB0-F1
#
_entry.id   AF-A0A959SBB0-F1
#
_cell.length_a   1.000
_cell.length_b   1.000
_cell.length_c   1.000
_cell.angle_alpha   90.00
_cell.angle_beta   90.00
_cell.angle_gamma   90.00
#
_symmetry.space_group_name_H-M   'P 1'
#
loop_
_entity.id
_entity.type
_entity.pdbx_description
1 polymer ?
#
loop_
_entity_poly.entity_id
_entity_poly.type
_entity_poly.pdbx_seq_one_letter_code
_entity_poly.pdbx_strand_id
1 'polypeptide(L)' 'GIKIGIMGCIVNGPGEMADADYGYVGTGPGVITLYKEKEVVKRNVPTAQAVDALIDLIREHGDWAELEVDQ' A
#
# COMPACT_ATOMS: atom_id res chain seq x y z
N GLY A 1 -10.99 -1.37 11.40
CA GLY A 1 -10.62 -0.33 10.42
C GLY A 1 -9.25 -0.68 9.89
N ILE A 2 -9.02 -0.51 8.59
CA ILE A 2 -7.77 -0.89 7.92
C ILE A 2 -6.72 0.20 8.16
N LYS A 3 -5.49 -0.19 8.48
CA LYS A 3 -4.35 0.69 8.67
C LYS A 3 -3.45 0.64 7.44
N ILE A 4 -3.27 1.78 6.78
CA ILE A 4 -2.44 1.90 5.58
C ILE A 4 -1.26 2.81 5.90
N GLY A 5 -0.04 2.28 5.76
CA GLY A 5 1.20 3.03 5.91
C GLY A 5 1.72 3.54 4.56
N ILE A 6 1.92 4.85 4.42
CA ILE A 6 2.47 5.47 3.21
C ILE A 6 3.85 6.08 3.53
N MET A 7 4.89 5.64 2.83
CA MET A 7 6.25 6.16 2.99
C MET A 7 6.86 6.57 1.66
N GLY A 8 7.37 7.81 1.59
CA GLY A 8 8.00 8.34 0.38
C GLY A 8 9.36 7.72 0.05
N CYS A 9 10.01 7.08 1.02
CA CYS A 9 11.28 6.38 0.83
C CYS A 9 11.49 5.30 1.90
N ILE A 10 12.18 4.21 1.57
CA ILE A 10 12.45 3.06 2.46
C ILE A 10 13.39 3.36 3.65
N VAL A 11 14.02 4.56 3.69
CA VAL A 11 15.03 4.91 4.71
C VAL A 11 14.44 4.97 6.12
N ASN A 12 13.14 5.24 6.24
CA ASN A 12 12.37 4.98 7.47
C ASN A 12 11.94 3.52 7.40
N GLY A 13 12.69 2.65 8.07
CA GLY A 13 12.61 1.20 7.84
C GLY A 13 11.24 0.56 8.12
N PRO A 14 11.10 -0.75 7.85
CA PRO A 14 9.84 -1.50 8.00
C PRO A 14 9.26 -1.52 9.43
N GLY A 15 10.01 -1.04 10.43
CA GLY A 15 9.57 -0.95 11.82
C GLY A 15 8.41 0.03 12.04
N GLU A 16 8.33 1.13 11.28
CA GLU A 16 7.20 2.07 11.37
C GLU A 16 5.91 1.49 10.75
N MET A 17 6.05 0.48 9.90
CA MET A 17 4.93 -0.19 9.22
C MET A 17 4.49 -1.47 9.94
N ALA A 18 5.08 -1.79 11.10
CA ALA A 18 4.86 -3.08 11.76
C ALA A 18 3.40 -3.32 12.20
N ASP A 19 2.61 -2.25 12.31
CA ASP A 19 1.19 -2.25 12.68
C ASP A 19 0.27 -1.91 11.49
N ALA A 20 0.82 -1.70 10.29
CA ALA A 20 0.04 -1.43 9.09
C ALA A 20 -0.42 -2.75 8.44
N ASP A 21 -1.69 -2.80 8.02
CA ASP A 21 -2.22 -3.92 7.24
C ASP A 21 -1.71 -3.86 5.79
N TYR A 22 -1.52 -2.65 5.26
CA TYR A 22 -1.02 -2.41 3.92
C TYR A 22 0.06 -1.34 3.91
N GLY A 23 1.05 -1.52 3.04
CA GLY A 23 2.16 -0.60 2.87
C GLY A 23 2.31 -0.10 1.44
N TYR A 24 2.58 1.20 1.31
CA TYR A 24 3.06 1.84 0.10
C TYR A 24 4.44 2.41 0.41
N VAL A 25 5.49 1.96 -0.29
CA VAL A 25 6.86 2.44 -0.02
C VAL A 25 7.56 2.82 -1.31
N GLY A 26 8.04 4.07 -1.37
CA GLY A 26 8.98 4.51 -2.41
C GLY A 26 10.29 3.73 -2.35
N THR A 27 10.59 2.96 -3.39
CA THR A 27 11.84 2.18 -3.50
C THR A 27 12.79 2.72 -4.56
N GLY A 28 12.37 3.73 -5.32
CA GLY A 28 13.21 4.40 -6.31
C GLY A 28 12.46 5.52 -7.04
N PRO A 29 13.13 6.23 -7.97
CA PRO A 29 12.50 7.30 -8.74
C PRO A 29 11.34 6.76 -9.57
N GLY A 30 10.13 7.28 -9.33
CA GLY A 30 8.93 6.93 -10.08
C GLY A 30 8.39 5.51 -9.84
N VAL A 31 8.92 4.78 -8.86
CA VAL A 31 8.47 3.42 -8.55
C VAL A 31 8.31 3.16 -7.05
N ILE A 32 7.37 2.28 -6.73
CA ILE A 32 7.01 1.92 -5.36
C ILE A 32 6.90 0.41 -5.20
N THR A 33 6.91 -0.04 -3.95
CA THR A 33 6.65 -1.42 -3.56
C THR A 33 5.44 -1.42 -2.63
N LEU A 34 4.50 -2.33 -2.89
CA LEU A 34 3.32 -2.56 -2.08
C LEU A 34 3.53 -3.75 -1.16
N TYR A 35 3.04 -3.61 0.07
CA TYR A 35 3.14 -4.60 1.12
C TYR A 35 1.74 -4.95 1.65
N LYS A 36 1.57 -6.21 2.05
CA LYS A 36 0.51 -6.64 2.98
C LYS A 36 1.23 -7.04 4.26
N GLU A 37 0.91 -6.36 5.36
CA GLU A 37 1.62 -6.48 6.63
C GLU A 37 3.14 -6.28 6.44
N LYS A 38 3.93 -7.36 6.50
CA LYS A 38 5.38 -7.36 6.34
C LYS A 38 5.85 -8.00 5.04
N GLU A 39 4.93 -8.52 4.24
CA GLU A 39 5.24 -9.22 3.00
C GLU A 39 5.14 -8.30 1.78
N VAL A 40 6.10 -8.43 0.88
CA VAL A 40 6.13 -7.71 -0.39
C VAL A 40 5.18 -8.39 -1.37
N VAL A 41 4.16 -7.68 -1.82
CA VAL A 41 3.18 -8.23 -2.77
C VAL A 41 3.45 -7.77 -4.20
N LYS A 42 3.75 -6.48 -4.40
CA LYS A 42 4.08 -5.92 -5.72
C LYS A 42 5.33 -5.04 -5.63
N ARG A 43 6.28 -5.21 -6.55
CA ARG A 43 7.54 -4.46 -6.60
C ARG A 43 7.61 -3.61 -7.86
N ASN A 44 8.31 -2.48 -7.78
CA ASN A 44 8.56 -1.59 -8.92
C ASN A 44 7.28 -1.13 -9.62
N VAL A 45 6.19 -0.95 -8.86
CA VAL A 45 4.94 -0.43 -9.38
C VAL A 45 5.16 1.04 -9.76
N PRO A 46 4.83 1.47 -11.00
CA PRO A 46 4.93 2.87 -11.37
C PRO A 46 4.08 3.73 -10.43
N THR A 47 4.62 4.86 -9.95
CA THR A 47 3.87 5.78 -9.07
C THR A 47 2.54 6.22 -9.67
N ALA A 48 2.47 6.35 -10.99
CA ALA A 48 1.26 6.69 -11.73
C ALA A 48 0.13 5.66 -11.58
N GLN A 49 0.44 4.39 -11.25
CA GLN A 49 -0.52 3.30 -11.06
C GLN A 49 -0.63 2.86 -9.60
N ALA A 50 0.09 3.52 -8.71
CA ALA A 50 0.31 2.99 -7.37
C ALA A 50 -0.94 3.04 -6.49
N VAL A 51 -1.81 4.03 -6.70
CA VAL A 51 -3.10 4.13 -6.01
C VAL A 51 -4.03 3.00 -6.47
N ASP A 52 -4.19 2.83 -7.78
CA ASP A 52 -5.02 1.76 -8.33
C ASP A 52 -4.51 0.38 -7.89
N ALA A 53 -3.20 0.16 -7.98
CA ALA A 53 -2.58 -1.09 -7.56
C ALA A 53 -2.75 -1.38 -6.06
N LEU A 54 -2.79 -0.35 -5.21
CA LEU A 54 -3.07 -0.48 -3.78
C LEU A 54 -4.56 -0.79 -3.54
N ILE A 55 -5.47 -0.13 -4.24
CA ILE A 55 -6.91 -0.42 -4.18
C ILE A 55 -7.19 -1.85 -4.60
N ASP A 56 -6.63 -2.28 -5.73
CA ASP A 56 -6.74 -3.65 -6.21
C ASP A 56 -6.18 -4.63 -5.18
N LEU A 57 -5.01 -4.34 -4.60
CA LEU A 57 -4.45 -5.19 -3.55
C LEU A 57 -5.43 -5.34 -2.37
N ILE A 58 -6.01 -4.24 -1.89
CA ILE A 58 -6.98 -4.27 -0.78
C ILE A 58 -8.23 -5.08 -1.17
N ARG A 59 -8.71 -4.94 -2.42
CA ARG A 59 -9.84 -5.71 -2.96
C ARG A 59 -9.54 -7.21 -3.12
N GLU A 60 -8.36 -7.55 -3.64
CA GLU A 60 -7.88 -8.93 -3.81
C GLU A 60 -7.87 -9.69 -2.48
N HIS A 61 -7.62 -8.99 -1.38
CA HIS A 61 -7.63 -9.53 -0.02
C HIS A 61 -9.01 -9.47 0.67
N GLY A 62 -10.05 -8.94 0.00
CA GLY A 62 -11.40 -8.84 0.56
C GLY A 62 -11.55 -7.81 1.68
N ASP A 63 -10.53 -6.99 1.91
CA ASP A 63 -10.54 -5.95 2.95
C ASP A 63 -11.15 -4.64 2.42
N TRP A 64 -11.42 -4.51 1.12
CA TRP A 64 -12.02 -3.30 0.56
C TRP A 64 -13.47 -3.13 1.01
N ALA A 65 -13.70 -2.19 1.90
CA ALA A 65 -15.04 -1.71 2.22
C ALA A 65 -15.43 -0.65 1.18
N GLU A 66 -16.38 -0.98 0.31
CA GLU A 66 -17.05 0.03 -0.50
C GLU A 66 -17.85 0.92 0.45
N LEU A 67 -17.45 2.18 0.58
CA LEU A 67 -18.26 3.17 1.27
C LEU A 67 -19.45 3.46 0.35
N GLU A 68 -20.63 2.97 0.72
CA GLU A 68 -21.88 3.49 0.20
C GLU A 68 -21.94 4.97 0.59
N VAL A 69 -21.59 5.84 -0.35
CA VAL A 69 -21.87 7.27 -0.27
C VAL A 69 -23.36 7.44 -0.52
N ASP A 70 -24.16 7.38 0.55
CA ASP A 70 -25.55 7.84 0.52
C ASP A 70 -25.55 9.30 0.04
N GLN A 71 -26.22 9.54 -1.10
CA GLN A 71 -26.23 10.80 -1.85
C GLN A 71 -27.12 11.87 -1.20
#